data_AF-A0AAW1CJK6-F1
#
_entry.id   AF-A0AAW1CJK6-F1
#
_cell.length_a   1.000
_cell.length_b   1.000
_cell.length_c   1.000
_cell.angle_alpha   90.00
_cell.angle_beta   90.00
_cell.angle_gamma   90.00
#
_symmetry.space_group_name_H-M   'P 1'
#
loop_
_entity.id
_entity.type
_entity.pdbx_description
1 polymer ?
#
loop_
_entity_poly.entity_id
_entity_poly.type
_entity_poly.pdbx_seq_one_letter_code
_entity_poly.pdbx_strand_id
1 'polypeptide(L)'
;MDNKKLCEDYFHSSIDPKSRRRKKDQNTCPGEGEYEKNGKRYMRIITHNYVRDIIIPSDKPNENTGVFTENDLQKLNEKTKEVKRRLDPNLVLKIKKDKEELATNSELRKKEMRKFPSMRTLRPRLNQLEIEAEAKANFLSNRAKEIRQEDDDDIKLCNNLVLGTKCQAIRDAQVAEKKTMLEEFLEEEKRLNDMMEQERRRALAREEEERLQAIEKKKAYIAAINEQLRNNALEREMESERQIEEQKLLNEYIMKCRMEEVKAMWNEEIKRQQTSEELDKINQRILEEAENAKRDAKIAELKIQQFMKDKAEQEAEREAKLLEIKMAKERELAKLRAAQEKAQGSAALKDEIKAKKIQEEYELQWRAKEKAEAELKRKKNEQLKADRERQIQERKQWQEAELKREQEDKARFMMLEQQYIDKEKEEAAKRANQLLLHKAALLKQINNKEYDRIKERRQTFEEAIAKKNESELRDLSIKNTIKKKIAAVRSHNVPEKYIKEIERKLKVDSSN
;
A
#
# COMPACT_ATOMS: atom_id res chain seq x y z
N MET A 1 58.84 -7.64 15.79
CA MET A 1 58.98 -9.09 16.00
C MET A 1 57.66 -9.73 15.61
N ASP A 2 57.67 -11.01 15.24
CA ASP A 2 56.48 -11.87 15.02
C ASP A 2 55.51 -11.51 13.86
N ASN A 3 54.85 -12.47 13.18
CA ASN A 3 55.32 -13.82 12.77
C ASN A 3 54.45 -14.35 11.59
N LYS A 4 55.04 -15.21 10.73
CA LYS A 4 54.41 -16.15 9.74
C LYS A 4 53.42 -15.65 8.65
N LYS A 5 53.79 -15.95 7.39
CA LYS A 5 53.06 -16.68 6.29
C LYS A 5 51.57 -16.35 6.04
N LEU A 6 51.10 -16.15 4.80
CA LEU A 6 51.20 -17.07 3.65
C LEU A 6 51.10 -16.39 2.25
N CYS A 7 51.15 -17.22 1.20
CA CYS A 7 51.01 -16.99 -0.26
C CYS A 7 49.84 -16.04 -0.67
N GLU A 8 49.84 -15.38 -1.85
CA GLU A 8 49.66 -16.00 -3.19
C GLU A 8 50.16 -15.16 -4.39
N ASP A 9 50.68 -15.88 -5.38
CA ASP A 9 50.65 -15.69 -6.85
C ASP A 9 50.72 -14.30 -7.51
N TYR A 10 51.93 -13.95 -7.98
CA TYR A 10 52.16 -12.96 -9.05
C TYR A 10 52.36 -13.65 -10.41
N PHE A 11 51.32 -13.69 -11.24
CA PHE A 11 51.40 -14.21 -12.61
C PHE A 11 51.55 -13.08 -13.65
N HIS A 12 52.80 -12.77 -14.03
CA HIS A 12 53.14 -11.99 -15.24
C HIS A 12 54.43 -12.55 -15.84
N SER A 13 54.31 -13.43 -16.83
CA SER A 13 55.45 -13.98 -17.59
C SER A 13 55.49 -13.39 -19.00
N SER A 14 56.47 -12.52 -19.25
CA SER A 14 56.78 -12.02 -20.59
C SER A 14 57.22 -13.18 -21.48
N ILE A 15 56.70 -13.22 -22.72
CA ILE A 15 57.08 -14.21 -23.72
C ILE A 15 58.30 -13.70 -24.48
N ASP A 16 59.38 -14.47 -24.48
CA ASP A 16 60.52 -14.28 -25.40
C ASP A 16 60.90 -15.64 -26.04
N PRO A 17 60.98 -15.79 -27.38
CA PRO A 17 61.01 -17.11 -28.01
C PRO A 17 62.39 -17.55 -28.52
N LYS A 18 62.82 -18.78 -28.20
CA LYS A 18 63.60 -19.65 -29.11
C LYS A 18 63.71 -21.12 -28.67
N SER A 19 63.99 -21.96 -29.67
CA SER A 19 64.38 -23.38 -29.60
C SER A 19 63.47 -24.37 -28.85
N ARG A 20 62.67 -25.13 -29.61
CA ARG A 20 62.33 -26.53 -29.27
C ARG A 20 62.85 -27.46 -30.38
N ARG A 21 64.04 -28.05 -30.19
CA ARG A 21 64.45 -29.23 -30.95
C ARG A 21 63.51 -30.39 -30.55
N ARG A 22 62.68 -30.89 -31.47
CA ARG A 22 61.87 -32.08 -31.23
C ARG A 22 62.79 -33.31 -31.15
N LYS A 23 62.69 -34.11 -30.08
CA LYS A 23 63.15 -35.50 -30.12
C LYS A 23 62.28 -36.30 -31.10
N LYS A 24 62.87 -37.32 -31.73
CA LYS A 24 62.13 -38.42 -32.36
C LYS A 24 62.07 -39.55 -31.34
N ASP A 25 60.88 -39.87 -30.85
CA ASP A 25 60.62 -41.10 -30.12
C ASP A 25 59.61 -41.91 -30.96
N GLN A 26 60.02 -43.10 -31.43
CA GLN A 26 59.25 -43.93 -32.36
C GLN A 26 58.42 -44.98 -31.61
N ASN A 27 57.27 -44.60 -31.06
CA ASN A 27 56.31 -45.57 -30.53
C ASN A 27 55.59 -46.28 -31.68
N THR A 28 56.05 -47.50 -32.00
CA THR A 28 55.46 -48.39 -33.02
C THR A 28 54.52 -49.42 -32.39
N CYS A 29 53.44 -48.93 -31.78
CA CYS A 29 52.28 -49.74 -31.38
C CYS A 29 51.02 -49.14 -32.02
N PRO A 30 50.13 -49.93 -32.64
CA PRO A 30 48.83 -49.45 -33.14
C PRO A 30 47.89 -49.10 -31.98
N GLY A 31 47.01 -48.11 -32.17
CA GLY A 31 45.92 -47.82 -31.25
C GLY A 31 44.78 -48.84 -31.34
N GLU A 32 43.89 -48.86 -30.34
CA GLU A 32 42.69 -49.72 -30.38
C GLU A 32 41.84 -49.42 -31.63
N GLY A 33 41.66 -50.42 -32.49
CA GLY A 33 40.92 -50.31 -33.75
C GLY A 33 41.76 -49.98 -35.00
N GLU A 34 43.08 -49.80 -34.88
CA GLU A 34 43.98 -49.65 -36.02
C GLU A 34 44.53 -51.00 -36.51
N TYR A 35 44.62 -51.20 -37.83
CA TYR A 35 45.27 -52.36 -38.44
C TYR A 35 45.94 -52.00 -39.78
N GLU A 36 46.92 -52.79 -40.23
CA GLU A 36 47.68 -52.53 -41.46
C GLU A 36 47.37 -53.59 -42.52
N LYS A 37 47.08 -53.17 -43.76
CA LYS A 37 46.73 -54.06 -44.88
C LYS A 37 47.31 -53.50 -46.18
N ASN A 38 47.99 -54.34 -46.96
CA ASN A 38 48.65 -53.99 -48.22
C ASN A 38 49.57 -52.75 -48.10
N GLY A 39 50.33 -52.65 -47.00
CA GLY A 39 51.24 -51.52 -46.75
C GLY A 39 50.56 -50.18 -46.43
N LYS A 40 49.26 -50.19 -46.10
CA LYS A 40 48.50 -49.00 -45.68
C LYS A 40 47.81 -49.25 -44.35
N ARG A 41 47.77 -48.23 -43.50
CA ARG A 41 47.08 -48.27 -42.21
C ARG A 41 45.60 -47.93 -42.37
N TYR A 42 44.76 -48.64 -41.64
CA TYR A 42 43.32 -48.47 -41.59
C TYR A 42 42.87 -48.33 -40.15
N MET A 43 41.91 -47.44 -39.90
CA MET A 43 41.19 -47.33 -38.64
C MET A 43 39.77 -47.83 -38.83
N ARG A 44 39.36 -48.83 -38.04
CA ARG A 44 38.00 -49.40 -38.08
C ARG A 44 37.08 -48.61 -37.14
N ILE A 45 36.25 -47.74 -37.71
CA ILE A 45 35.24 -47.00 -36.95
C ILE A 45 33.93 -47.80 -36.94
N ILE A 46 33.47 -48.17 -35.75
CA ILE A 46 32.18 -48.81 -35.51
C ILE A 46 31.18 -47.74 -35.06
N THR A 47 30.08 -47.60 -35.79
CA THR A 47 28.92 -46.80 -35.41
C THR A 47 27.69 -47.69 -35.35
N HIS A 48 26.64 -47.27 -34.62
CA HIS A 48 25.47 -48.10 -34.31
C HIS A 48 24.82 -48.79 -35.52
N ASN A 49 24.94 -48.22 -36.72
CA ASN A 49 24.36 -48.77 -37.95
C ASN A 49 25.41 -49.23 -38.99
N TYR A 50 26.70 -48.91 -38.84
CA TYR A 50 27.74 -49.23 -39.84
C TYR A 50 29.15 -49.37 -39.24
N VAL A 51 29.89 -50.37 -39.71
CA VAL A 51 31.35 -50.48 -39.57
C VAL A 51 32.02 -49.91 -40.84
N ARG A 52 33.08 -49.11 -40.69
CA ARG A 52 33.85 -48.56 -41.82
C ARG A 52 35.35 -48.58 -41.54
N ASP A 53 36.11 -49.05 -42.53
CA ASP A 53 37.58 -49.08 -42.48
C ASP A 53 38.13 -47.88 -43.26
N ILE A 54 38.70 -46.90 -42.56
CA ILE A 54 39.19 -45.63 -43.14
C ILE A 54 40.71 -45.68 -43.26
N ILE A 55 41.25 -45.38 -44.43
CA ILE A 55 42.71 -45.28 -44.65
C ILE A 55 43.25 -44.09 -43.84
N ILE A 56 44.24 -44.35 -42.98
CA ILE A 56 45.00 -43.31 -42.28
C ILE A 56 46.02 -42.73 -43.27
N PRO A 57 46.06 -41.40 -43.50
CA PRO A 57 47.07 -40.77 -44.35
C PRO A 57 48.50 -41.03 -43.85
N SER A 58 49.43 -41.22 -44.78
CA SER A 58 50.86 -41.31 -44.50
C SER A 58 51.50 -39.92 -44.55
N ASP A 59 52.30 -39.58 -43.53
CA ASP A 59 53.11 -38.34 -43.53
C ASP A 59 54.20 -38.32 -44.62
N LYS A 60 54.53 -39.46 -45.22
CA LYS A 60 55.41 -39.51 -46.40
C LYS A 60 54.63 -39.11 -47.65
N PRO A 61 55.11 -38.14 -48.46
CA PRO A 61 54.48 -37.80 -49.73
C PRO A 61 54.55 -38.98 -50.71
N ASN A 62 53.54 -39.07 -51.58
CA ASN A 62 53.43 -40.17 -52.55
C ASN A 62 54.17 -39.82 -53.86
N GLU A 63 55.48 -40.06 -53.87
CA GLU A 63 56.43 -39.66 -54.93
C GLU A 63 56.30 -40.46 -56.25
N ASN A 64 55.12 -40.45 -56.86
CA ASN A 64 54.90 -40.89 -58.24
C ASN A 64 55.27 -39.76 -59.23
N THR A 65 56.56 -39.40 -59.29
CA THR A 65 57.10 -38.38 -60.21
C THR A 65 57.17 -38.88 -61.66
N GLY A 66 56.02 -38.86 -62.33
CA GLY A 66 55.94 -39.06 -63.78
C GLY A 66 56.59 -37.88 -64.53
N VAL A 67 57.83 -38.07 -65.01
CA VAL A 67 58.57 -37.07 -65.80
C VAL A 67 58.00 -37.02 -67.22
N PHE A 68 57.03 -36.13 -67.45
CA PHE A 68 56.53 -35.83 -68.79
C PHE A 68 57.57 -35.03 -69.57
N THR A 69 57.96 -35.51 -70.75
CA THR A 69 58.78 -34.70 -71.67
C THR A 69 57.91 -33.65 -72.35
N GLU A 70 58.54 -32.59 -72.89
CA GLU A 70 57.84 -31.53 -73.61
C GLU A 70 57.07 -32.08 -74.83
N ASN A 71 57.60 -33.11 -75.48
CA ASN A 71 56.92 -33.86 -76.55
C ASN A 71 55.67 -34.61 -76.07
N ASP A 72 55.64 -35.08 -74.82
CA ASP A 72 54.46 -35.78 -74.28
C ASP A 72 53.38 -34.80 -73.82
N LEU A 73 53.78 -33.62 -73.32
CA LEU A 73 52.88 -32.49 -73.12
C LEU A 73 52.29 -32.00 -74.45
N GLN A 74 53.06 -31.96 -75.54
CA GLN A 74 52.55 -31.64 -76.87
C GLN A 74 51.53 -32.69 -77.35
N LYS A 75 51.86 -34.00 -77.29
CA LYS A 75 50.93 -35.09 -77.63
C LYS A 75 49.64 -35.07 -76.80
N LEU A 76 49.70 -34.72 -75.51
CA LEU A 76 48.52 -34.55 -74.65
C LEU A 76 47.69 -33.32 -75.06
N ASN A 77 48.33 -32.20 -75.39
CA ASN A 77 47.65 -31.01 -75.90
C ASN A 77 47.02 -31.24 -77.29
N GLU A 78 47.62 -32.07 -78.14
CA GLU A 78 47.04 -32.45 -79.43
C GLU A 78 45.86 -33.40 -79.27
N LYS A 79 45.99 -34.48 -78.50
CA LYS A 79 44.87 -35.39 -78.19
C LYS A 79 43.69 -34.67 -77.55
N THR A 80 43.92 -33.69 -76.66
CA THR A 80 42.83 -32.88 -76.09
C THR A 80 42.25 -31.84 -77.06
N LYS A 81 43.02 -31.34 -78.04
CA LYS A 81 42.49 -30.55 -79.17
C LYS A 81 41.65 -31.42 -80.12
N GLU A 82 42.06 -32.65 -80.42
CA GLU A 82 41.30 -33.60 -81.23
C GLU A 82 39.97 -34.00 -80.56
N VAL A 83 40.00 -34.35 -79.27
CA VAL A 83 38.78 -34.63 -78.50
C VAL A 83 37.83 -33.42 -78.49
N LYS A 84 38.35 -32.19 -78.31
CA LYS A 84 37.54 -30.96 -78.42
C LYS A 84 37.00 -30.68 -79.83
N ARG A 85 37.63 -31.20 -80.89
CA ARG A 85 37.16 -31.09 -82.29
C ARG A 85 36.19 -32.20 -82.70
N ARG A 86 36.22 -33.36 -82.05
CA ARG A 86 35.31 -34.51 -82.29
C ARG A 86 34.11 -34.58 -81.35
N LEU A 87 34.05 -33.74 -80.31
CA LEU A 87 32.88 -33.61 -79.44
C LEU A 87 31.79 -32.81 -80.15
N ASP A 88 30.72 -33.49 -80.58
CA ASP A 88 29.53 -32.85 -81.14
C ASP A 88 29.04 -31.70 -80.25
N PRO A 89 28.80 -30.49 -80.80
CA PRO A 89 28.32 -29.36 -80.01
C PRO A 89 26.97 -29.68 -79.34
N ASN A 90 26.13 -30.49 -80.01
CA ASN A 90 24.87 -30.98 -79.47
C ASN A 90 25.06 -31.90 -78.24
N LEU A 91 26.11 -32.73 -78.21
CA LEU A 91 26.42 -33.59 -77.07
C LEU A 91 26.97 -32.77 -75.89
N VAL A 92 27.83 -31.79 -76.17
CA VAL A 92 28.33 -30.85 -75.16
C VAL A 92 27.20 -29.98 -74.58
N LEU A 93 26.23 -29.57 -75.41
CA LEU A 93 25.04 -28.84 -74.96
C LEU A 93 24.09 -29.71 -74.12
N LYS A 94 23.90 -30.98 -74.45
CA LYS A 94 23.17 -31.93 -73.59
C LYS A 94 23.88 -32.09 -72.24
N ILE A 95 25.17 -32.45 -72.23
CA ILE A 95 25.95 -32.62 -70.99
C ILE A 95 25.96 -31.36 -70.11
N LYS A 96 25.89 -30.16 -70.70
CA LYS A 96 25.69 -28.90 -69.95
C LYS A 96 24.28 -28.80 -69.35
N LYS A 97 23.22 -28.99 -70.14
CA LYS A 97 21.83 -28.99 -69.67
C LYS A 97 21.60 -30.03 -68.58
N ASP A 98 22.05 -31.26 -68.77
CA ASP A 98 21.97 -32.33 -67.78
C ASP A 98 22.65 -31.91 -66.46
N LYS A 99 23.79 -31.19 -66.54
CA LYS A 99 24.47 -30.61 -65.37
C LYS A 99 23.71 -29.47 -64.72
N GLU A 100 23.08 -28.60 -65.51
CA GLU A 100 22.30 -27.45 -65.05
C GLU A 100 20.97 -27.91 -64.42
N GLU A 101 20.35 -28.96 -64.95
CA GLU A 101 19.19 -29.66 -64.37
C GLU A 101 19.56 -30.41 -63.09
N LEU A 102 20.70 -31.12 -63.04
CA LEU A 102 21.21 -31.71 -61.80
C LEU A 102 21.58 -30.65 -60.75
N ALA A 103 22.15 -29.52 -61.16
CA ALA A 103 22.49 -28.41 -60.26
C ALA A 103 21.25 -27.70 -59.71
N THR A 104 20.25 -27.42 -60.56
CA THR A 104 18.99 -26.78 -60.14
C THR A 104 18.15 -27.72 -59.27
N ASN A 105 18.05 -29.01 -59.58
CA ASN A 105 17.42 -30.00 -58.69
C ASN A 105 18.16 -30.13 -57.34
N SER A 106 19.49 -30.09 -57.34
CA SER A 106 20.29 -30.04 -56.11
C SER A 106 20.05 -28.75 -55.32
N GLU A 107 19.93 -27.59 -56.00
CA GLU A 107 19.57 -26.33 -55.35
C GLU A 107 18.14 -26.32 -54.80
N LEU A 108 17.16 -26.87 -55.50
CA LEU A 108 15.78 -26.97 -55.03
C LEU A 108 15.73 -27.83 -53.76
N ARG A 109 16.32 -29.03 -53.80
CA ARG A 109 16.47 -29.90 -52.63
C ARG A 109 17.22 -29.21 -51.49
N LYS A 110 18.24 -28.39 -51.77
CA LYS A 110 18.99 -27.60 -50.78
C LYS A 110 18.18 -26.43 -50.22
N LYS A 111 17.30 -25.81 -51.01
CA LYS A 111 16.34 -24.76 -50.59
C LYS A 111 15.24 -25.37 -49.71
N GLU A 112 14.74 -26.56 -50.03
CA GLU A 112 13.81 -27.34 -49.19
C GLU A 112 14.47 -27.78 -47.88
N MET A 113 15.65 -28.39 -47.91
CA MET A 113 16.43 -28.74 -46.72
C MET A 113 16.74 -27.53 -45.83
N ARG A 114 16.82 -26.31 -46.39
CA ARG A 114 16.91 -25.04 -45.64
C ARG A 114 15.59 -24.56 -45.03
N LYS A 115 14.43 -25.00 -45.55
CA LYS A 115 13.10 -24.74 -44.95
C LYS A 115 12.79 -25.66 -43.75
N PHE A 116 13.30 -26.90 -43.71
CA PHE A 116 13.04 -27.81 -42.58
C PHE A 116 13.48 -27.26 -41.19
N PRO A 117 14.61 -26.54 -41.04
CA PRO A 117 14.91 -25.78 -39.82
C PRO A 117 13.83 -24.74 -39.46
N SER A 118 13.26 -24.03 -40.46
CA SER A 118 12.15 -23.10 -40.26
C SER A 118 10.81 -23.78 -39.96
N MET A 119 10.68 -25.09 -40.24
CA MET A 119 9.54 -25.91 -39.80
C MET A 119 9.75 -26.39 -38.35
N ARG A 120 11.01 -26.60 -37.92
CA ARG A 120 11.37 -26.85 -36.51
C ARG A 120 11.26 -25.62 -35.61
N THR A 121 11.15 -24.41 -36.16
CA THR A 121 10.88 -23.19 -35.38
C THR A 121 9.40 -22.93 -35.13
N LEU A 122 8.48 -23.67 -35.77
CA LEU A 122 7.16 -23.86 -35.16
C LEU A 122 7.38 -24.70 -33.90
N ARG A 123 6.89 -24.22 -32.74
CA ARG A 123 6.97 -24.98 -31.49
C ARG A 123 6.38 -26.39 -31.72
N PRO A 124 7.03 -27.46 -31.22
CA PRO A 124 6.38 -28.77 -31.12
C PRO A 124 5.02 -28.63 -30.43
N ARG A 125 4.07 -29.52 -30.76
CA ARG A 125 2.84 -29.61 -29.97
C ARG A 125 3.23 -29.99 -28.54
N LEU A 126 3.05 -29.04 -27.62
CA LEU A 126 3.37 -29.19 -26.21
C LEU A 126 2.71 -30.45 -25.66
N ASN A 127 3.48 -31.24 -24.92
CA ASN A 127 2.99 -32.43 -24.26
C ASN A 127 1.99 -32.04 -23.16
N GLN A 128 1.08 -32.93 -22.73
CA GLN A 128 0.03 -32.53 -21.76
C GLN A 128 0.61 -31.94 -20.46
N LEU A 129 1.72 -32.49 -19.96
CA LEU A 129 2.47 -31.96 -18.81
C LEU A 129 3.09 -30.59 -19.07
N GLU A 130 3.51 -30.31 -20.31
CA GLU A 130 4.08 -29.01 -20.70
C GLU A 130 2.99 -27.95 -20.85
N ILE A 131 1.80 -28.31 -21.35
CA ILE A 131 0.62 -27.44 -21.37
C ILE A 131 0.18 -27.11 -19.93
N GLU A 132 0.16 -28.09 -19.04
CA GLU A 132 -0.19 -27.86 -17.63
C GLU A 132 0.87 -27.01 -16.91
N ALA A 133 2.16 -27.22 -17.21
CA ALA A 133 3.24 -26.38 -16.70
C ALA A 133 3.18 -24.95 -17.25
N GLU A 134 2.91 -24.74 -18.54
CA GLU A 134 2.72 -23.42 -19.14
C GLU A 134 1.46 -22.73 -18.59
N ALA A 135 0.38 -23.46 -18.34
CA ALA A 135 -0.81 -22.93 -17.67
C ALA A 135 -0.52 -22.49 -16.23
N LYS A 136 0.20 -23.32 -15.44
CA LYS A 136 0.65 -22.98 -14.08
C LYS A 136 1.60 -21.78 -14.07
N ALA A 137 2.57 -21.73 -14.99
CA ALA A 137 3.50 -20.61 -15.12
C ALA A 137 2.80 -19.32 -15.55
N ASN A 138 1.83 -19.38 -16.46
CA ASN A 138 1.03 -18.23 -16.87
C ASN A 138 0.10 -17.76 -15.74
N PHE A 139 -0.51 -18.67 -14.98
CA PHE A 139 -1.28 -18.33 -13.77
C PHE A 139 -0.41 -17.60 -12.74
N LEU A 140 0.76 -18.14 -12.40
CA LEU A 140 1.70 -17.49 -11.48
C LEU A 140 2.20 -16.14 -12.01
N SER A 141 2.50 -16.05 -13.31
CA SER A 141 2.90 -14.79 -13.98
C SER A 141 1.80 -13.74 -13.91
N ASN A 142 0.54 -14.11 -14.15
CA ASN A 142 -0.60 -13.20 -14.08
C ASN A 142 -0.93 -12.82 -12.63
N ARG A 143 -0.94 -13.77 -11.70
CA ARG A 143 -1.07 -13.52 -10.25
C ARG A 143 -0.01 -12.55 -9.74
N ALA A 144 1.23 -12.66 -10.22
CA ALA A 144 2.30 -11.72 -9.87
C ALA A 144 2.16 -10.35 -10.55
N LYS A 145 1.52 -10.24 -11.73
CA LYS A 145 1.14 -8.95 -12.34
C LYS A 145 0.00 -8.30 -11.57
N GLU A 146 -1.01 -9.07 -11.17
CA GLU A 146 -2.13 -8.61 -10.34
C GLU A 146 -1.62 -8.02 -9.02
N ILE A 147 -0.78 -8.76 -8.28
CA ILE A 147 -0.21 -8.27 -7.01
C ILE A 147 0.56 -6.94 -7.23
N ARG A 148 1.41 -6.85 -8.26
CA ARG A 148 2.12 -5.59 -8.56
C ARG A 148 1.20 -4.43 -8.96
N GLN A 149 0.03 -4.71 -9.53
CA GLN A 149 -0.99 -3.68 -9.81
C GLN A 149 -1.78 -3.32 -8.55
N GLU A 150 -2.06 -4.27 -7.64
CA GLU A 150 -2.63 -3.96 -6.32
C GLU A 150 -1.66 -3.11 -5.46
N ASP A 151 -0.36 -3.25 -5.69
CA ASP A 151 0.70 -2.44 -5.07
C ASP A 151 0.85 -1.03 -5.68
N ASP A 152 0.20 -0.67 -6.80
CA ASP A 152 0.21 0.71 -7.32
C ASP A 152 -0.65 1.63 -6.41
N ASP A 153 -0.14 2.79 -5.97
CA ASP A 153 -0.83 3.63 -4.97
C ASP A 153 -2.18 4.20 -5.43
N ASP A 154 -2.36 4.50 -6.72
CA ASP A 154 -3.67 4.87 -7.29
C ASP A 154 -4.68 3.72 -7.21
N ILE A 155 -4.20 2.47 -7.30
CA ILE A 155 -5.02 1.27 -7.21
C ILE A 155 -5.32 0.94 -5.74
N LYS A 156 -4.40 1.23 -4.80
CA LYS A 156 -4.69 1.25 -3.36
C LYS A 156 -5.75 2.32 -3.01
N LEU A 157 -5.66 3.51 -3.58
CA LEU A 157 -6.66 4.58 -3.41
C LEU A 157 -8.03 4.13 -3.96
N CYS A 158 -8.06 3.51 -5.13
CA CYS A 158 -9.27 2.88 -5.68
C CYS A 158 -9.85 1.82 -4.72
N ASN A 159 -9.02 0.94 -4.15
CA ASN A 159 -9.45 -0.06 -3.18
C ASN A 159 -10.08 0.58 -1.93
N ASN A 160 -9.47 1.63 -1.39
CA ASN A 160 -9.98 2.36 -0.23
C ASN A 160 -11.34 3.03 -0.52
N LEU A 161 -11.53 3.58 -1.71
CA LEU A 161 -12.82 4.15 -2.14
C LEU A 161 -13.89 3.07 -2.36
N VAL A 162 -13.53 1.92 -2.93
CA VAL A 162 -14.43 0.76 -3.07
C VAL A 162 -14.82 0.18 -1.71
N LEU A 163 -13.91 0.14 -0.73
CA LEU A 163 -14.22 -0.29 0.63
C LEU A 163 -15.14 0.74 1.34
N GLY A 164 -14.82 2.03 1.27
CA GLY A 164 -15.62 3.09 1.87
C GLY A 164 -17.06 3.15 1.33
N THR A 165 -17.24 2.95 0.03
CA THR A 165 -18.58 2.90 -0.59
C THR A 165 -19.36 1.63 -0.24
N LYS A 166 -18.72 0.46 -0.10
CA LYS A 166 -19.36 -0.74 0.47
C LYS A 166 -19.87 -0.48 1.88
N CYS A 167 -19.04 0.11 2.75
CA CYS A 167 -19.45 0.47 4.11
C CYS A 167 -20.60 1.49 4.14
N GLN A 168 -20.62 2.46 3.23
CA GLN A 168 -21.71 3.43 3.14
C GLN A 168 -23.01 2.81 2.61
N ALA A 169 -22.95 1.92 1.60
CA ALA A 169 -24.13 1.23 1.09
C ALA A 169 -24.76 0.31 2.14
N ILE A 170 -23.94 -0.42 2.92
CA ILE A 170 -24.41 -1.23 4.07
C ILE A 170 -25.06 -0.34 5.14
N ARG A 171 -24.43 0.79 5.49
CA ARG A 171 -24.99 1.75 6.45
C ARG A 171 -26.33 2.31 6.00
N ASP A 172 -26.45 2.70 4.74
CA ASP A 172 -27.69 3.28 4.21
C ASP A 172 -28.82 2.24 4.13
N ALA A 173 -28.50 0.96 3.87
CA ALA A 173 -29.45 -0.16 4.02
C ALA A 173 -29.89 -0.36 5.48
N GLN A 174 -28.96 -0.42 6.43
CA GLN A 174 -29.26 -0.52 7.87
C GLN A 174 -30.10 0.65 8.39
N VAL A 175 -29.93 1.86 7.84
CA VAL A 175 -30.75 3.03 8.16
C VAL A 175 -32.16 2.93 7.56
N ALA A 176 -32.34 2.23 6.43
CA ALA A 176 -33.67 1.92 5.90
C ALA A 176 -34.36 0.82 6.73
N GLU A 177 -33.67 -0.29 7.00
CA GLU A 177 -34.15 -1.39 7.87
C GLU A 177 -34.56 -0.88 9.26
N LYS A 178 -33.78 0.03 9.85
CA LYS A 178 -34.12 0.64 11.15
C LYS A 178 -35.36 1.53 11.09
N LYS A 179 -35.69 2.12 9.93
CA LYS A 179 -36.93 2.90 9.76
C LYS A 179 -38.13 2.00 9.62
N THR A 180 -38.07 0.97 8.77
CA THR A 180 -39.19 0.03 8.60
C THR A 180 -39.50 -0.69 9.91
N MET A 181 -38.48 -1.16 10.65
CA MET A 181 -38.70 -1.71 12.00
C MET A 181 -39.35 -0.70 12.95
N LEU A 182 -38.97 0.58 12.92
CA LEU A 182 -39.57 1.61 13.78
C LEU A 182 -41.01 1.95 13.37
N GLU A 183 -41.32 1.90 12.08
CA GLU A 183 -42.67 2.06 11.55
C GLU A 183 -43.56 0.86 11.97
N GLU A 184 -43.07 -0.37 11.84
CA GLU A 184 -43.69 -1.62 12.33
C GLU A 184 -43.93 -1.59 13.85
N PHE A 185 -42.93 -1.18 14.66
CA PHE A 185 -43.08 -1.03 16.11
C PHE A 185 -44.17 0.00 16.47
N LEU A 186 -44.22 1.15 15.79
CA LEU A 186 -45.23 2.18 16.00
C LEU A 186 -46.64 1.76 15.56
N GLU A 187 -46.78 0.78 14.67
CA GLU A 187 -48.08 0.21 14.31
C GLU A 187 -48.57 -0.81 15.35
N GLU A 188 -47.69 -1.69 15.83
CA GLU A 188 -48.05 -2.64 16.91
C GLU A 188 -48.29 -1.91 18.25
N GLU A 189 -47.54 -0.85 18.57
CA GLU A 189 -47.82 0.01 19.74
C GLU A 189 -49.22 0.66 19.65
N LYS A 190 -49.64 1.17 18.48
CA LYS A 190 -51.01 1.70 18.30
C LYS A 190 -52.05 0.61 18.53
N ARG A 191 -51.86 -0.55 17.90
CA ARG A 191 -52.76 -1.71 18.03
C ARG A 191 -52.92 -2.18 19.48
N LEU A 192 -51.83 -2.18 20.26
CA LEU A 192 -51.86 -2.50 21.69
C LEU A 192 -52.56 -1.40 22.51
N ASN A 193 -52.32 -0.13 22.20
CA ASN A 193 -53.02 0.99 22.85
C ASN A 193 -54.54 0.96 22.56
N ASP A 194 -54.95 0.69 21.32
CA ASP A 194 -56.36 0.53 20.93
C ASP A 194 -57.02 -0.65 21.65
N MET A 195 -56.29 -1.74 21.89
CA MET A 195 -56.75 -2.89 22.68
C MET A 195 -56.96 -2.51 24.15
N MET A 196 -55.97 -1.86 24.77
CA MET A 196 -56.07 -1.38 26.16
C MET A 196 -57.20 -0.36 26.34
N GLU A 197 -57.43 0.52 25.36
CA GLU A 197 -58.52 1.50 25.43
C GLU A 197 -59.89 0.83 25.29
N GLN A 198 -60.01 -0.21 24.45
CA GLN A 198 -61.22 -1.05 24.39
C GLN A 198 -61.47 -1.79 25.71
N GLU A 199 -60.46 -2.35 26.35
CA GLU A 199 -60.62 -2.99 27.67
C GLU A 199 -61.00 -1.97 28.74
N ARG A 200 -60.39 -0.78 28.76
CA ARG A 200 -60.76 0.32 29.66
C ARG A 200 -62.22 0.74 29.46
N ARG A 201 -62.68 0.88 28.22
CA ARG A 201 -64.10 1.18 27.91
C ARG A 201 -65.04 0.05 28.37
N ARG A 202 -64.65 -1.22 28.21
CA ARG A 202 -65.41 -2.39 28.72
C ARG A 202 -65.41 -2.51 30.24
N ALA A 203 -64.38 -2.02 30.93
CA ALA A 203 -64.36 -1.93 32.38
C ALA A 203 -65.35 -0.88 32.88
N LEU A 204 -65.26 0.36 32.34
CA LEU A 204 -66.18 1.45 32.69
C LEU A 204 -67.64 1.10 32.38
N ALA A 205 -67.93 0.47 31.24
CA ALA A 205 -69.29 0.02 30.91
C ALA A 205 -69.87 -0.96 31.95
N ARG A 206 -69.05 -1.90 32.46
CA ARG A 206 -69.48 -2.83 33.52
C ARG A 206 -69.68 -2.12 34.86
N GLU A 207 -68.82 -1.16 35.22
CA GLU A 207 -69.02 -0.32 36.41
C GLU A 207 -70.31 0.51 36.32
N GLU A 208 -70.65 1.03 35.13
CA GLU A 208 -71.91 1.72 34.88
C GLU A 208 -73.13 0.78 34.94
N GLU A 209 -73.05 -0.43 34.36
CA GLU A 209 -74.08 -1.46 34.48
C GLU A 209 -74.32 -1.89 35.94
N GLU A 210 -73.26 -2.17 36.71
CA GLU A 210 -73.36 -2.50 38.13
C GLU A 210 -73.94 -1.33 38.95
N ARG A 211 -73.55 -0.09 38.64
CA ARG A 211 -74.09 1.12 39.27
C ARG A 211 -75.57 1.31 38.95
N LEU A 212 -76.00 1.05 37.71
CA LEU A 212 -77.41 1.11 37.30
C LEU A 212 -78.22 0.03 38.04
N GLN A 213 -77.77 -1.22 38.05
CA GLN A 213 -78.40 -2.29 38.83
C GLN A 213 -78.48 -1.95 40.33
N ALA A 214 -77.45 -1.32 40.90
CA ALA A 214 -77.46 -0.90 42.31
C ALA A 214 -78.47 0.24 42.56
N ILE A 215 -78.68 1.14 41.59
CA ILE A 215 -79.74 2.17 41.64
C ILE A 215 -81.13 1.53 41.53
N GLU A 216 -81.31 0.54 40.65
CA GLU A 216 -82.59 -0.19 40.50
C GLU A 216 -82.94 -1.00 41.75
N LYS A 217 -81.98 -1.76 42.30
CA LYS A 217 -82.14 -2.49 43.58
C LYS A 217 -82.53 -1.53 44.72
N LYS A 218 -81.92 -0.33 44.78
CA LYS A 218 -82.30 0.73 45.74
C LYS A 218 -83.71 1.27 45.49
N LYS A 219 -84.10 1.54 44.23
CA LYS A 219 -85.47 1.98 43.88
C LYS A 219 -86.52 0.94 44.29
N ALA A 220 -86.29 -0.34 44.00
CA ALA A 220 -87.18 -1.44 44.37
C ALA A 220 -87.31 -1.58 45.89
N TYR A 221 -86.20 -1.48 46.62
CA TYR A 221 -86.21 -1.51 48.09
C TYR A 221 -86.98 -0.33 48.71
N ILE A 222 -86.80 0.88 48.17
CA ILE A 222 -87.57 2.07 48.59
C ILE A 222 -89.07 1.90 48.28
N ALA A 223 -89.42 1.32 47.12
CA ALA A 223 -90.81 1.03 46.78
C ALA A 223 -91.44 0.04 47.77
N ALA A 224 -90.75 -1.04 48.11
CA ALA A 224 -91.21 -2.03 49.10
C ALA A 224 -91.39 -1.44 50.51
N ILE A 225 -90.47 -0.56 50.96
CA ILE A 225 -90.64 0.17 52.23
C ILE A 225 -91.86 1.10 52.19
N ASN A 226 -92.09 1.81 51.08
CA ASN A 226 -93.26 2.68 50.94
C ASN A 226 -94.58 1.89 50.89
N GLU A 227 -94.55 0.67 50.37
CA GLU A 227 -95.69 -0.26 50.39
C GLU A 227 -95.95 -0.80 51.82
N GLN A 228 -94.91 -1.23 52.53
CA GLN A 228 -95.01 -1.58 53.96
C GLN A 228 -95.53 -0.41 54.80
N LEU A 229 -95.05 0.81 54.56
CA LEU A 229 -95.51 2.00 55.29
C LEU A 229 -96.98 2.33 55.02
N ARG A 230 -97.48 2.08 53.81
CA ARG A 230 -98.92 2.19 53.48
C ARG A 230 -99.73 1.11 54.17
N ASN A 231 -99.28 -0.15 54.15
CA ASN A 231 -99.96 -1.25 54.81
C ASN A 231 -100.04 -1.02 56.33
N ASN A 232 -98.94 -0.59 56.95
CA ASN A 232 -98.88 -0.21 58.36
C ASN A 232 -99.63 1.10 58.68
N ALA A 233 -100.06 1.88 57.69
CA ALA A 233 -100.95 3.03 57.88
C ALA A 233 -102.42 2.57 57.84
N LEU A 234 -102.77 1.78 56.82
CA LEU A 234 -104.08 1.13 56.68
C LEU A 234 -104.42 0.25 57.89
N GLU A 235 -103.47 -0.53 58.40
CA GLU A 235 -103.67 -1.41 59.56
C GLU A 235 -103.98 -0.60 60.82
N ARG A 236 -103.28 0.52 61.06
CA ARG A 236 -103.61 1.44 62.16
C ARG A 236 -104.94 2.17 61.97
N GLU A 237 -105.33 2.43 60.73
CA GLU A 237 -106.64 3.01 60.41
C GLU A 237 -107.75 1.99 60.75
N MET A 238 -107.64 0.74 60.29
CA MET A 238 -108.51 -0.38 60.66
C MET A 238 -108.54 -0.66 62.17
N GLU A 239 -107.40 -0.60 62.87
CA GLU A 239 -107.36 -0.71 64.33
C GLU A 239 -108.12 0.43 65.02
N SER A 240 -108.01 1.66 64.51
CA SER A 240 -108.75 2.81 65.05
C SER A 240 -110.26 2.69 64.80
N GLU A 241 -110.68 2.18 63.64
CA GLU A 241 -112.09 1.88 63.35
C GLU A 241 -112.63 0.82 64.31
N ARG A 242 -111.89 -0.27 64.53
CA ARG A 242 -112.26 -1.32 65.50
C ARG A 242 -112.34 -0.80 66.93
N GLN A 243 -111.42 0.06 67.36
CA GLN A 243 -111.50 0.71 68.68
C GLN A 243 -112.73 1.64 68.77
N ILE A 244 -113.12 2.31 67.70
CA ILE A 244 -114.35 3.13 67.64
C ILE A 244 -115.60 2.24 67.70
N GLU A 245 -115.60 1.05 67.10
CA GLU A 245 -116.69 0.08 67.21
C GLU A 245 -116.79 -0.54 68.61
N GLU A 246 -115.66 -0.94 69.21
CA GLU A 246 -115.59 -1.42 70.59
C GLU A 246 -116.06 -0.33 71.58
N GLN A 247 -115.69 0.94 71.35
CA GLN A 247 -116.20 2.07 72.13
C GLN A 247 -117.70 2.30 71.96
N LYS A 248 -118.27 2.12 70.76
CA LYS A 248 -119.73 2.19 70.55
C LYS A 248 -120.44 1.08 71.34
N LEU A 249 -119.97 -0.16 71.24
CA LEU A 249 -120.52 -1.32 71.95
C LEU A 249 -120.39 -1.17 73.48
N LEU A 250 -119.25 -0.67 73.97
CA LEU A 250 -119.04 -0.37 75.38
C LEU A 250 -119.96 0.77 75.87
N ASN A 251 -120.16 1.83 75.07
CA ASN A 251 -121.10 2.90 75.41
C ASN A 251 -122.55 2.40 75.44
N GLU A 252 -122.96 1.53 74.50
CA GLU A 252 -124.27 0.86 74.57
C GLU A 252 -124.43 0.01 75.82
N TYR A 253 -123.38 -0.73 76.21
CA TYR A 253 -123.38 -1.54 77.43
C TYR A 253 -123.47 -0.66 78.68
N ILE A 254 -122.69 0.41 78.76
CA ILE A 254 -122.75 1.41 79.85
C ILE A 254 -124.14 2.04 79.93
N MET A 255 -124.78 2.37 78.81
CA MET A 255 -126.15 2.90 78.81
C MET A 255 -127.19 1.87 79.29
N LYS A 256 -127.03 0.59 78.94
CA LYS A 256 -127.87 -0.51 79.45
C LYS A 256 -127.69 -0.66 80.97
N CYS A 257 -126.46 -0.75 81.46
CA CYS A 257 -126.15 -0.80 82.89
C CYS A 257 -126.67 0.44 83.63
N ARG A 258 -126.53 1.65 83.08
CA ARG A 258 -127.02 2.88 83.71
C ARG A 258 -128.55 2.94 83.79
N MET A 259 -129.26 2.35 82.82
CA MET A 259 -130.71 2.16 82.88
C MET A 259 -131.14 1.06 83.86
N GLU A 260 -130.23 0.15 84.25
CA GLU A 260 -130.43 -0.84 85.32
C GLU A 260 -130.07 -0.24 86.68
N GLU A 261 -129.01 0.56 86.79
CA GLU A 261 -128.66 1.37 87.96
C GLU A 261 -129.79 2.32 88.34
N VAL A 262 -130.44 3.01 87.40
CA VAL A 262 -131.60 3.87 87.70
C VAL A 262 -132.78 3.06 88.29
N LYS A 263 -133.00 1.82 87.82
CA LYS A 263 -134.01 0.91 88.41
C LYS A 263 -133.57 0.39 89.78
N ALA A 264 -132.28 0.09 89.96
CA ALA A 264 -131.71 -0.35 91.22
C ALA A 264 -131.77 0.76 92.28
N MET A 265 -131.43 2.00 91.91
CA MET A 265 -131.57 3.19 92.74
C MET A 265 -133.02 3.45 93.12
N TRP A 266 -133.98 3.31 92.20
CA TRP A 266 -135.40 3.42 92.53
C TRP A 266 -135.85 2.35 93.55
N ASN A 267 -135.35 1.11 93.41
CA ASN A 267 -135.57 0.04 94.39
C ASN A 267 -134.79 0.25 95.71
N GLU A 268 -133.65 0.94 95.69
CA GLU A 268 -132.92 1.35 96.89
C GLU A 268 -133.59 2.50 97.61
N GLU A 269 -134.18 3.48 96.93
CA GLU A 269 -134.86 4.62 97.55
C GLU A 269 -136.02 4.13 98.45
N ILE A 270 -136.74 3.10 97.98
CA ILE A 270 -137.77 2.38 98.75
C ILE A 270 -137.18 1.72 100.01
N LYS A 271 -135.95 1.21 99.95
CA LYS A 271 -135.22 0.62 101.11
C LYS A 271 -134.53 1.66 101.99
N ARG A 272 -134.17 2.82 101.46
CA ARG A 272 -133.55 3.94 102.19
C ARG A 272 -134.59 4.67 103.03
N GLN A 273 -135.82 4.77 102.55
CA GLN A 273 -136.97 5.15 103.38
C GLN A 273 -137.10 4.21 104.59
N GLN A 274 -136.97 2.89 104.39
CA GLN A 274 -137.03 1.88 105.47
C GLN A 274 -135.81 1.90 106.42
N THR A 275 -134.60 2.21 105.95
CA THR A 275 -133.36 2.18 106.76
C THR A 275 -132.96 3.54 107.35
N SER A 276 -133.49 4.66 106.84
CA SER A 276 -133.40 5.97 107.51
C SER A 276 -134.16 5.95 108.84
N GLU A 277 -135.27 5.20 108.92
CA GLU A 277 -135.99 4.90 110.17
C GLU A 277 -135.15 4.08 111.17
N GLU A 278 -133.97 3.59 110.78
CA GLU A 278 -133.05 2.81 111.61
C GLU A 278 -131.75 3.56 111.98
N LEU A 279 -131.12 4.29 111.06
CA LEU A 279 -129.76 4.83 111.27
C LEU A 279 -129.64 6.06 112.17
N ASP A 280 -130.72 6.82 112.37
CA ASP A 280 -130.77 7.93 113.35
C ASP A 280 -130.43 7.48 114.79
N LYS A 281 -130.46 6.17 115.05
CA LYS A 281 -130.22 5.53 116.35
C LYS A 281 -128.72 5.35 116.69
N ILE A 282 -127.77 5.69 115.81
CA ILE A 282 -126.36 5.22 115.94
C ILE A 282 -125.26 6.31 115.99
N ASN A 283 -125.38 7.45 115.31
CA ASN A 283 -124.21 8.15 114.74
C ASN A 283 -123.42 9.14 115.65
N GLN A 284 -123.30 8.90 116.95
CA GLN A 284 -122.82 9.90 117.94
C GLN A 284 -121.35 9.60 118.41
N ARG A 285 -120.31 9.94 117.61
CA ARG A 285 -118.92 9.34 117.65
C ARG A 285 -117.68 10.31 117.52
N ILE A 286 -116.53 9.87 116.95
CA ILE A 286 -115.13 10.32 117.25
C ILE A 286 -114.17 10.48 116.01
N LEU A 287 -113.01 11.17 116.17
CA LEU A 287 -111.92 11.42 115.18
C LEU A 287 -110.59 11.84 115.88
N GLU A 288 -109.39 11.33 115.48
CA GLU A 288 -108.21 11.27 116.41
C GLU A 288 -106.72 11.45 115.90
N GLU A 289 -106.37 11.66 114.62
CA GLU A 289 -104.97 11.45 114.09
C GLU A 289 -103.99 12.67 113.92
N ALA A 290 -102.68 12.43 113.65
CA ALA A 290 -101.57 13.44 113.56
C ALA A 290 -100.32 13.06 112.68
N GLU A 291 -99.26 13.91 112.61
CA GLU A 291 -98.06 13.82 111.70
C GLU A 291 -96.69 14.05 112.42
N ASN A 292 -95.51 14.06 111.73
CA ASN A 292 -94.18 14.08 112.38
C ASN A 292 -92.95 14.75 111.66
N ALA A 293 -91.72 14.60 112.23
CA ALA A 293 -90.50 15.38 111.93
C ALA A 293 -89.58 14.86 110.79
N LYS A 294 -88.68 15.73 110.25
CA LYS A 294 -87.94 15.56 108.95
C LYS A 294 -86.51 16.19 108.99
N ARG A 295 -85.54 15.80 108.12
CA ARG A 295 -84.07 16.16 108.19
C ARG A 295 -83.29 16.29 106.84
N ASP A 296 -81.99 16.64 106.90
CA ASP A 296 -81.09 17.19 105.83
C ASP A 296 -79.56 16.84 105.98
N ALA A 297 -78.69 17.16 104.98
CA ALA A 297 -77.21 16.92 104.96
C ALA A 297 -76.40 17.75 103.89
N LYS A 298 -75.04 17.81 103.95
CA LYS A 298 -74.13 18.47 102.93
C LYS A 298 -72.61 18.06 102.99
N ILE A 299 -71.79 18.33 101.95
CA ILE A 299 -70.31 18.09 101.85
C ILE A 299 -69.55 19.09 100.90
N ALA A 300 -68.19 18.98 100.69
CA ALA A 300 -67.31 19.88 99.89
C ALA A 300 -65.99 19.21 99.34
N GLU A 301 -65.14 19.91 98.55
CA GLU A 301 -63.91 19.40 97.85
C GLU A 301 -62.81 20.51 97.60
N LEU A 302 -61.53 20.17 97.32
CA LEU A 302 -60.38 21.08 96.97
C LEU A 302 -59.12 20.31 96.40
N LYS A 303 -58.69 20.43 95.10
CA LYS A 303 -57.40 19.80 94.65
C LYS A 303 -56.61 20.18 93.35
N ILE A 304 -56.92 21.24 92.59
CA ILE A 304 -56.30 21.48 91.24
C ILE A 304 -55.28 22.64 91.22
N GLN A 305 -54.03 22.42 90.72
CA GLN A 305 -53.04 23.50 90.47
C GLN A 305 -51.97 23.28 89.33
N GLN A 306 -50.77 22.74 89.62
CA GLN A 306 -49.50 23.44 89.25
C GLN A 306 -48.73 23.14 87.92
N PHE A 307 -49.07 22.13 87.11
CA PHE A 307 -48.12 21.49 86.14
C PHE A 307 -47.79 22.30 84.84
N MET A 308 -47.27 23.52 84.94
CA MET A 308 -47.19 24.50 83.82
C MET A 308 -45.83 25.23 83.68
N LYS A 309 -44.66 24.56 83.76
CA LYS A 309 -43.34 25.24 83.70
C LYS A 309 -42.32 24.80 82.64
N ASP A 310 -42.30 23.55 82.19
CA ASP A 310 -41.05 22.97 81.65
C ASP A 310 -40.91 23.03 80.10
N LYS A 311 -41.18 24.19 79.47
CA LYS A 311 -41.38 24.27 78.00
C LYS A 311 -40.57 25.33 77.22
N ALA A 312 -39.41 25.78 77.72
CA ALA A 312 -38.81 27.06 77.26
C ALA A 312 -37.38 27.05 76.67
N GLU A 313 -36.57 26.00 76.80
CA GLU A 313 -35.10 26.21 76.89
C GLU A 313 -34.20 25.72 75.72
N GLN A 314 -34.74 25.09 74.65
CA GLN A 314 -33.89 24.39 73.65
C GLN A 314 -34.15 24.70 72.16
N GLU A 315 -34.54 25.94 71.81
CA GLU A 315 -34.59 26.37 70.39
C GLU A 315 -33.29 27.05 69.88
N ALA A 316 -32.25 27.15 70.72
CA ALA A 316 -31.08 28.00 70.49
C ALA A 316 -30.04 27.52 69.45
N GLU A 317 -30.06 26.25 69.00
CA GLU A 317 -28.96 25.66 68.22
C GLU A 317 -29.05 25.85 66.68
N ARG A 318 -29.96 26.69 66.17
CA ARG A 318 -30.28 26.75 64.72
C ARG A 318 -29.54 27.79 63.86
N GLU A 319 -28.76 28.71 64.43
CA GLU A 319 -28.30 29.92 63.69
C GLU A 319 -26.77 30.06 63.43
N ALA A 320 -26.00 28.97 63.32
CA ALA A 320 -24.55 29.06 63.05
C ALA A 320 -23.97 27.91 62.17
N LYS A 321 -23.70 28.06 60.87
CA LYS A 321 -23.74 29.26 59.99
C LYS A 321 -24.17 28.91 58.56
N LEU A 322 -25.10 29.68 57.99
CA LEU A 322 -25.36 29.76 56.54
C LEU A 322 -24.30 30.67 55.88
N LEU A 323 -23.06 30.20 55.67
CA LEU A 323 -22.01 31.08 55.12
C LEU A 323 -20.91 30.42 54.26
N GLU A 324 -21.27 29.43 53.43
CA GLU A 324 -20.57 29.25 52.14
C GLU A 324 -21.53 28.90 50.99
N ILE A 325 -22.70 29.53 51.10
CA ILE A 325 -23.42 30.13 49.98
C ILE A 325 -22.44 31.02 49.17
N LYS A 326 -21.74 30.42 48.20
CA LYS A 326 -21.74 30.80 46.77
C LYS A 326 -20.77 29.90 46.00
N MET A 327 -21.27 28.83 45.36
CA MET A 327 -22.00 28.84 44.08
C MET A 327 -21.15 29.28 42.88
N ALA A 328 -21.15 28.42 41.85
CA ALA A 328 -21.03 28.73 40.42
C ALA A 328 -20.06 29.86 40.01
N LYS A 329 -18.96 29.52 39.35
CA LYS A 329 -19.03 28.99 37.97
C LYS A 329 -18.03 27.86 37.72
N GLU A 330 -18.45 26.76 37.09
CA GLU A 330 -18.63 26.62 35.63
C GLU A 330 -17.32 26.96 34.91
N ARG A 331 -16.51 25.96 34.55
CA ARG A 331 -16.64 25.18 33.30
C ARG A 331 -16.57 26.05 32.05
N GLU A 332 -15.53 25.79 31.25
CA GLU A 332 -15.31 26.28 29.88
C GLU A 332 -15.10 27.81 29.79
N LEU A 333 -14.12 28.33 29.05
CA LEU A 333 -13.43 27.82 27.86
C LEU A 333 -11.89 27.94 28.05
N ALA A 334 -11.04 26.97 27.71
CA ALA A 334 -10.83 26.33 26.39
C ALA A 334 -10.09 27.23 25.38
N LYS A 335 -9.58 26.61 24.29
CA LYS A 335 -8.75 27.18 23.22
C LYS A 335 -7.31 27.50 23.67
N LEU A 336 -6.36 26.59 23.46
CA LEU A 336 -5.67 26.27 22.18
C LEU A 336 -4.43 27.15 21.94
N ARG A 337 -3.43 26.55 21.30
CA ARG A 337 -2.05 27.05 21.08
C ARG A 337 -1.21 26.97 22.38
N ALA A 338 0.08 26.67 22.36
CA ALA A 338 0.96 26.19 21.29
C ALA A 338 1.63 24.89 21.81
N ALA A 339 1.89 23.84 21.02
CA ALA A 339 2.62 23.75 19.76
C ALA A 339 4.08 24.22 19.89
N GLN A 340 5.03 23.28 19.74
CA GLN A 340 6.49 23.46 19.84
C GLN A 340 6.99 23.86 21.26
N GLU A 341 8.24 23.61 21.66
CA GLU A 341 9.39 23.00 20.97
C GLU A 341 10.21 22.17 22.03
N LYS A 342 10.52 20.88 21.82
CA LYS A 342 11.68 20.30 21.11
C LYS A 342 12.96 20.22 21.97
N ALA A 343 13.54 19.02 22.04
CA ALA A 343 14.78 18.72 22.75
C ALA A 343 16.02 18.76 21.82
N GLN A 344 17.19 18.43 22.39
CA GLN A 344 18.53 18.29 21.79
C GLN A 344 19.32 19.61 21.55
N GLY A 345 20.66 19.65 21.66
CA GLY A 345 21.57 18.68 22.32
C GLY A 345 22.93 18.42 21.64
N SER A 346 23.99 19.14 22.08
CA SER A 346 25.43 18.79 22.01
C SER A 346 26.17 18.68 20.65
N ALA A 347 27.40 19.21 20.57
CA ALA A 347 28.67 18.52 20.18
C ALA A 347 29.81 19.46 19.68
N ALA A 348 31.07 19.00 19.82
CA ALA A 348 32.34 19.69 19.51
C ALA A 348 32.63 19.90 17.99
N LEU A 349 33.42 20.86 17.49
CA LEU A 349 34.81 21.36 17.77
C LEU A 349 35.95 20.51 17.12
N LYS A 350 36.90 21.18 16.44
CA LYS A 350 38.12 20.66 15.78
C LYS A 350 39.23 21.72 15.84
N ASP A 351 40.49 21.29 15.84
CA ASP A 351 41.70 22.15 15.80
C ASP A 351 42.74 21.56 14.81
N GLU A 352 43.51 22.41 14.11
CA GLU A 352 44.49 21.96 13.10
C GLU A 352 45.66 22.94 12.86
N ILE A 353 46.82 22.41 12.43
CA ILE A 353 47.97 23.09 11.79
C ILE A 353 48.78 24.13 12.63
N LYS A 354 50.01 23.77 13.06
CA LYS A 354 51.05 24.77 13.45
C LYS A 354 52.51 24.25 13.55
N ALA A 355 53.09 23.63 12.51
CA ALA A 355 54.44 23.03 12.62
C ALA A 355 55.38 23.13 11.38
N LYS A 356 56.58 23.71 11.63
CA LYS A 356 57.91 23.51 10.98
C LYS A 356 58.29 24.19 9.62
N LYS A 357 59.39 24.97 9.68
CA LYS A 357 60.39 25.39 8.65
C LYS A 357 61.68 25.84 9.39
N ILE A 358 62.92 25.62 8.85
CA ILE A 358 64.22 26.29 9.17
C ILE A 358 65.45 25.61 8.47
N GLN A 359 66.58 26.35 8.25
CA GLN A 359 68.03 25.97 7.97
C GLN A 359 68.66 25.84 6.52
N GLU A 360 69.92 26.34 6.35
CA GLU A 360 70.81 26.56 5.12
C GLU A 360 72.37 26.75 5.51
N GLU A 361 73.44 26.73 4.61
CA GLU A 361 74.90 27.31 4.71
C GLU A 361 76.12 26.78 3.74
N TYR A 362 77.05 27.57 2.98
CA TYR A 362 78.54 27.36 2.40
C TYR A 362 79.28 28.23 1.17
N GLU A 363 80.68 28.30 0.88
CA GLU A 363 81.49 28.90 -0.37
C GLU A 363 83.15 28.93 -0.54
N LEU A 364 83.89 29.19 -1.74
CA LEU A 364 85.26 29.92 -2.14
C LEU A 364 86.44 29.43 -3.19
N GLN A 365 87.32 30.29 -3.92
CA GLN A 365 88.67 29.99 -4.72
C GLN A 365 89.63 31.09 -5.56
N TRP A 366 90.89 30.81 -6.14
CA TRP A 366 91.98 31.78 -6.78
C TRP A 366 93.01 31.42 -8.03
N ARG A 367 93.94 32.31 -8.64
CA ARG A 367 94.83 32.25 -9.97
C ARG A 367 96.18 33.16 -10.26
N ALA A 368 97.20 32.92 -11.23
CA ALA A 368 98.19 33.89 -12.05
C ALA A 368 99.65 33.45 -12.76
N LYS A 369 100.28 34.07 -13.88
CA LYS A 369 101.80 34.10 -14.41
C LYS A 369 102.28 34.78 -15.85
N GLU A 370 103.63 34.95 -16.28
CA GLU A 370 104.22 35.61 -17.62
C GLU A 370 105.83 35.56 -18.07
N LYS A 371 106.35 35.92 -19.35
CA LYS A 371 107.67 36.65 -19.90
C LYS A 371 108.80 36.13 -21.00
N ALA A 372 109.46 36.90 -21.99
CA ALA A 372 110.65 36.57 -23.00
C ALA A 372 111.50 37.66 -23.92
N GLU A 373 112.61 37.37 -24.78
CA GLU A 373 113.62 38.30 -25.61
C GLU A 373 114.50 37.82 -26.93
N ALA A 374 115.33 38.64 -27.77
CA ALA A 374 116.25 38.30 -29.02
C ALA A 374 117.35 39.34 -29.73
N GLU A 375 118.27 39.03 -30.79
CA GLU A 375 119.37 39.93 -31.51
C GLU A 375 120.22 39.56 -32.90
N LEU A 376 121.02 40.48 -33.62
CA LEU A 376 122.42 40.41 -34.37
C LEU A 376 122.77 40.77 -35.95
N LYS A 377 124.01 41.28 -36.43
CA LYS A 377 124.39 42.12 -37.73
C LYS A 377 125.56 41.80 -38.88
N ARG A 378 126.35 42.76 -39.56
CA ARG A 378 126.86 43.02 -41.04
C ARG A 378 127.28 41.96 -42.11
N LYS A 379 128.18 40.96 -41.98
CA LYS A 379 128.44 40.04 -43.14
C LYS A 379 127.16 39.25 -43.52
N LYS A 380 126.27 39.11 -42.53
CA LYS A 380 124.85 38.82 -42.74
C LYS A 380 124.22 39.73 -43.81
N ASN A 381 124.42 41.04 -43.89
CA ASN A 381 123.67 41.96 -44.77
C ASN A 381 123.65 41.60 -46.27
N GLU A 382 124.67 40.94 -46.82
CA GLU A 382 124.65 40.48 -48.23
C GLU A 382 124.17 39.04 -48.37
N GLN A 383 124.41 38.19 -47.36
CA GLN A 383 123.71 36.90 -47.22
C GLN A 383 122.21 37.18 -47.10
N LEU A 384 121.75 37.98 -46.13
CA LEU A 384 120.46 38.68 -46.01
C LEU A 384 120.03 39.53 -47.23
N LYS A 385 120.77 39.61 -48.35
CA LYS A 385 120.21 40.07 -49.63
C LYS A 385 119.79 38.88 -50.49
N ALA A 386 120.69 37.94 -50.74
CA ALA A 386 120.37 36.70 -51.46
C ALA A 386 119.34 35.84 -50.69
N ASP A 387 119.52 35.72 -49.37
CA ASP A 387 118.58 35.12 -48.42
C ASP A 387 117.31 35.96 -48.28
N ARG A 388 117.30 37.29 -48.52
CA ARG A 388 116.04 38.05 -48.63
C ARG A 388 115.32 37.74 -49.92
N GLU A 389 116.00 37.66 -51.06
CA GLU A 389 115.37 37.33 -52.33
C GLU A 389 114.86 35.89 -52.33
N ARG A 390 115.62 34.95 -51.75
CA ARG A 390 115.18 33.58 -51.47
C ARG A 390 114.02 33.58 -50.48
N GLN A 391 114.11 34.26 -49.33
CA GLN A 391 113.00 34.40 -48.37
C GLN A 391 111.78 35.07 -49.00
N ILE A 392 111.92 35.97 -49.99
CA ILE A 392 110.80 36.57 -50.72
C ILE A 392 110.17 35.55 -51.67
N GLN A 393 110.96 34.71 -52.34
CA GLN A 393 110.45 33.64 -53.19
C GLN A 393 109.81 32.51 -52.37
N GLU A 394 110.45 32.05 -51.31
CA GLU A 394 109.93 31.10 -50.32
C GLU A 394 108.68 31.66 -49.63
N ARG A 395 108.65 32.95 -49.26
CA ARG A 395 107.45 33.60 -48.70
C ARG A 395 106.33 33.74 -49.72
N LYS A 396 106.62 33.97 -51.01
CA LYS A 396 105.61 33.94 -52.08
C LYS A 396 105.05 32.54 -52.29
N GLN A 397 105.90 31.53 -52.39
CA GLN A 397 105.49 30.12 -52.48
C GLN A 397 104.70 29.69 -51.23
N TRP A 398 105.10 30.16 -50.04
CA TRP A 398 104.34 29.97 -48.81
C TRP A 398 103.00 30.70 -48.83
N GLN A 399 102.94 31.93 -49.32
CA GLN A 399 101.69 32.70 -49.49
C GLN A 399 100.75 32.05 -50.51
N GLU A 400 101.27 31.48 -51.60
CA GLU A 400 100.48 30.73 -52.59
C GLU A 400 100.00 29.38 -52.03
N ALA A 401 100.83 28.69 -51.24
CA ALA A 401 100.44 27.48 -50.52
C ALA A 401 99.41 27.76 -49.43
N GLU A 402 99.54 28.88 -48.72
CA GLU A 402 98.58 29.34 -47.71
C GLU A 402 97.27 29.78 -48.35
N LEU A 403 97.31 30.52 -49.47
CA LEU A 403 96.11 30.89 -50.23
C LEU A 403 95.36 29.65 -50.76
N LYS A 404 96.10 28.59 -51.17
CA LYS A 404 95.51 27.31 -51.56
C LYS A 404 94.90 26.57 -50.36
N ARG A 405 95.61 26.51 -49.22
CA ARG A 405 95.05 25.97 -47.96
C ARG A 405 93.79 26.73 -47.54
N GLU A 406 93.82 28.06 -47.55
CA GLU A 406 92.65 28.91 -47.32
C GLU A 406 91.51 28.63 -48.30
N GLN A 407 91.78 28.39 -49.59
CA GLN A 407 90.75 28.05 -50.57
C GLN A 407 90.15 26.65 -50.33
N GLU A 408 90.98 25.66 -50.02
CA GLU A 408 90.53 24.31 -49.63
C GLU A 408 89.71 24.35 -48.34
N ASP A 409 90.16 25.08 -47.33
CA ASP A 409 89.46 25.20 -46.05
C ASP A 409 88.19 26.03 -46.18
N LYS A 410 88.17 27.11 -46.99
CA LYS A 410 86.91 27.82 -47.33
C LYS A 410 85.94 26.91 -48.08
N ALA A 411 86.41 26.08 -49.00
CA ALA A 411 85.57 25.09 -49.67
C ALA A 411 85.03 24.01 -48.69
N ARG A 412 85.85 23.54 -47.75
CA ARG A 412 85.44 22.63 -46.66
C ARG A 412 84.39 23.29 -45.75
N PHE A 413 84.59 24.56 -45.37
CA PHE A 413 83.62 25.32 -44.58
C PHE A 413 82.30 25.51 -45.33
N MET A 414 82.32 25.87 -46.63
CA MET A 414 81.11 25.97 -47.44
C MET A 414 80.37 24.62 -47.59
N MET A 415 81.09 23.50 -47.75
CA MET A 415 80.48 22.17 -47.75
C MET A 415 79.88 21.81 -46.38
N LEU A 416 80.54 22.18 -45.29
CA LEU A 416 80.06 21.96 -43.93
C LEU A 416 78.81 22.81 -43.62
N GLU A 417 78.82 24.08 -44.06
CA GLU A 417 77.71 25.02 -43.95
C GLU A 417 76.49 24.55 -44.76
N GLN A 418 76.69 24.08 -46.00
CA GLN A 418 75.63 23.44 -46.79
C GLN A 418 75.05 22.22 -46.07
N GLN A 419 75.89 21.36 -45.48
CA GLN A 419 75.42 20.22 -44.68
C GLN A 419 74.66 20.63 -43.42
N TYR A 420 75.00 21.74 -42.77
CA TYR A 420 74.22 22.28 -41.65
C TYR A 420 72.87 22.83 -42.12
N ILE A 421 72.87 23.65 -43.17
CA ILE A 421 71.66 24.22 -43.78
C ILE A 421 70.69 23.12 -44.23
N ASP A 422 71.18 22.03 -44.82
CA ASP A 422 70.32 20.92 -45.26
C ASP A 422 69.81 20.06 -44.09
N LYS A 423 70.60 19.89 -43.02
CA LYS A 423 70.11 19.30 -41.75
C LYS A 423 69.04 20.16 -41.10
N GLU A 424 69.21 21.48 -41.05
CA GLU A 424 68.19 22.40 -40.52
C GLU A 424 66.90 22.36 -41.35
N LYS A 425 66.99 22.31 -42.69
CA LYS A 425 65.82 22.10 -43.58
C LYS A 425 65.13 20.77 -43.28
N GLU A 426 65.89 19.67 -43.14
CA GLU A 426 65.33 18.37 -42.77
C GLU A 426 64.63 18.41 -41.41
N GLU A 427 65.23 19.04 -40.39
CA GLU A 427 64.64 19.16 -39.06
C GLU A 427 63.44 20.11 -39.02
N ALA A 428 63.43 21.17 -39.84
CA ALA A 428 62.27 22.01 -40.05
C ALA A 428 61.13 21.23 -40.73
N ALA A 429 61.43 20.41 -41.74
CA ALA A 429 60.45 19.55 -42.41
C ALA A 429 59.91 18.45 -41.46
N LYS A 430 60.78 17.83 -40.65
CA LYS A 430 60.38 16.86 -39.60
C LYS A 430 59.45 17.52 -38.57
N ARG A 431 59.78 18.71 -38.08
CA ARG A 431 58.92 19.51 -37.18
C ARG A 431 57.59 19.90 -37.83
N ALA A 432 57.59 20.35 -39.09
CA ALA A 432 56.37 20.67 -39.82
C ALA A 432 55.45 19.45 -40.01
N ASN A 433 56.02 18.30 -40.36
CA ASN A 433 55.27 17.03 -40.48
C ASN A 433 54.71 16.57 -39.13
N GLN A 434 55.46 16.70 -38.03
CA GLN A 434 54.97 16.44 -36.67
C GLN A 434 53.80 17.36 -36.29
N LEU A 435 53.89 18.66 -36.62
CA LEU A 435 52.80 19.62 -36.40
C LEU A 435 51.55 19.30 -37.24
N LEU A 436 51.71 18.85 -38.49
CA LEU A 436 50.60 18.40 -39.34
C LEU A 436 49.94 17.13 -38.79
N LEU A 437 50.71 16.14 -38.35
CA LEU A 437 50.20 14.92 -37.71
C LEU A 437 49.48 15.24 -36.38
N HIS A 438 50.04 16.12 -35.55
CA HIS A 438 49.42 16.59 -34.32
C HIS A 438 48.11 17.35 -34.59
N LYS A 439 48.08 18.23 -35.59
CA LYS A 439 46.85 18.91 -36.05
C LYS A 439 45.78 17.93 -36.52
N ALA A 440 46.17 16.90 -37.29
CA ALA A 440 45.23 15.86 -37.73
C ALA A 440 44.70 15.02 -36.56
N ALA A 441 45.54 14.70 -35.57
CA ALA A 441 45.14 14.01 -34.35
C ALA A 441 44.17 14.86 -33.50
N LEU A 442 44.43 16.15 -33.32
CA LEU A 442 43.54 17.09 -32.63
C LEU A 442 42.19 17.22 -33.35
N LEU A 443 42.17 17.38 -34.67
CA LEU A 443 40.92 17.44 -35.44
C LEU A 443 40.11 16.14 -35.31
N LYS A 444 40.78 14.97 -35.32
CA LYS A 444 40.13 13.68 -35.05
C LYS A 444 39.60 13.60 -33.62
N GLN A 445 40.33 14.08 -32.62
CA GLN A 445 39.88 14.11 -31.22
C GLN A 445 38.68 15.03 -31.02
N ILE A 446 38.65 16.19 -31.67
CA ILE A 446 37.52 17.14 -31.65
C ILE A 446 36.29 16.47 -32.29
N ASN A 447 36.44 15.90 -33.50
CA ASN A 447 35.34 15.24 -34.20
C ASN A 447 34.76 14.05 -33.40
N ASN A 448 35.63 13.24 -32.78
CA ASN A 448 35.20 12.17 -31.88
C ASN A 448 34.41 12.72 -30.68
N LYS A 449 34.91 13.78 -30.01
CA LYS A 449 34.23 14.40 -28.87
C LYS A 449 32.87 15.01 -29.23
N GLU A 450 32.73 15.60 -30.41
CA GLU A 450 31.43 16.09 -30.88
C GLU A 450 30.49 14.93 -31.25
N TYR A 451 31.00 13.85 -31.87
CA TYR A 451 30.21 12.64 -32.12
C TYR A 451 29.70 12.00 -30.82
N ASP A 452 30.57 11.86 -29.81
CA ASP A 452 30.20 11.32 -28.51
C ASP A 452 29.19 12.24 -27.78
N ARG A 453 29.37 13.56 -27.81
CA ARG A 453 28.37 14.53 -27.28
C ARG A 453 27.03 14.43 -28.00
N ILE A 454 27.02 14.29 -29.33
CA ILE A 454 25.79 14.12 -30.12
C ILE A 454 25.11 12.80 -29.76
N LYS A 455 25.89 11.72 -29.56
CA LYS A 455 25.41 10.41 -29.14
C LYS A 455 24.84 10.45 -27.72
N GLU A 456 25.50 11.06 -26.75
CA GLU A 456 24.99 11.26 -25.38
C GLU A 456 23.69 12.07 -25.37
N ARG A 457 23.63 13.17 -26.14
CA ARG A 457 22.42 13.99 -26.32
C ARG A 457 21.28 13.21 -26.98
N ARG A 458 21.60 12.29 -27.89
CA ARG A 458 20.64 11.38 -28.51
C ARG A 458 20.14 10.32 -27.52
N GLN A 459 21.04 9.67 -26.79
CA GLN A 459 20.69 8.66 -25.79
C GLN A 459 19.83 9.23 -24.66
N THR A 460 20.17 10.40 -24.13
CA THR A 460 19.35 11.08 -23.11
C THR A 460 17.96 11.49 -23.62
N PHE A 461 17.83 11.82 -24.92
CA PHE A 461 16.53 12.08 -25.54
C PHE A 461 15.72 10.80 -25.81
N GLU A 462 16.37 9.73 -26.27
CA GLU A 462 15.75 8.40 -26.45
C GLU A 462 15.32 7.81 -25.10
N GLU A 463 16.09 8.01 -24.03
CA GLU A 463 15.69 7.71 -22.65
C GLU A 463 14.50 8.54 -22.18
N ALA A 464 14.45 9.84 -22.48
CA ALA A 464 13.33 10.70 -22.10
C ALA A 464 12.03 10.26 -22.80
N ILE A 465 12.11 9.87 -24.08
CA ILE A 465 10.99 9.26 -24.81
C ILE A 465 10.61 7.91 -24.18
N ALA A 466 11.58 7.04 -23.87
CA ALA A 466 11.31 5.75 -23.25
C ALA A 466 10.61 5.90 -21.89
N LYS A 467 11.10 6.79 -21.02
CA LYS A 467 10.50 7.11 -19.71
C LYS A 467 9.09 7.71 -19.84
N LYS A 468 8.85 8.57 -20.84
CA LYS A 468 7.51 9.11 -21.15
C LYS A 468 6.55 8.01 -21.60
N ASN A 469 6.97 7.17 -22.54
CA ASN A 469 6.17 6.05 -23.05
C ASN A 469 5.88 5.02 -21.93
N GLU A 470 6.84 4.75 -21.05
CA GLU A 470 6.68 3.88 -19.88
C GLU A 470 5.68 4.47 -18.88
N SER A 471 5.70 5.79 -18.67
CA SER A 471 4.67 6.48 -17.85
C SER A 471 3.29 6.40 -18.50
N GLU A 472 3.16 6.67 -19.80
CA GLU A 472 1.88 6.57 -20.51
C GLU A 472 1.32 5.13 -20.49
N LEU A 473 2.18 4.12 -20.58
CA LEU A 473 1.79 2.71 -20.43
C LEU A 473 1.39 2.36 -18.98
N ARG A 474 2.06 2.92 -17.97
CA ARG A 474 1.63 2.82 -16.56
C ARG A 474 0.26 3.46 -16.35
N ASP A 475 0.07 4.71 -16.77
CA ASP A 475 -1.19 5.44 -16.67
C ASP A 475 -2.34 4.69 -17.34
N LEU A 476 -2.11 4.13 -18.54
CA LEU A 476 -3.10 3.32 -19.27
C LEU A 476 -3.38 2.00 -18.53
N SER A 477 -2.36 1.33 -17.99
CA SER A 477 -2.53 0.13 -17.17
C SER A 477 -3.37 0.41 -15.92
N ILE A 478 -3.05 1.47 -15.18
CA ILE A 478 -3.76 1.91 -13.96
C ILE A 478 -5.21 2.26 -14.29
N LYS A 479 -5.46 3.09 -15.31
CA LYS A 479 -6.82 3.45 -15.77
C LYS A 479 -7.63 2.21 -16.18
N ASN A 480 -7.00 1.23 -16.86
CA ASN A 480 -7.67 -0.02 -17.24
C ASN A 480 -7.99 -0.90 -16.02
N THR A 481 -7.10 -1.01 -15.03
CA THR A 481 -7.37 -1.78 -13.81
C THR A 481 -8.41 -1.10 -12.91
N ILE A 482 -8.40 0.24 -12.81
CA ILE A 482 -9.48 0.99 -12.15
C ILE A 482 -10.82 0.77 -12.85
N LYS A 483 -10.88 0.86 -14.20
CA LYS A 483 -12.12 0.57 -14.96
C LYS A 483 -12.61 -0.86 -14.72
N LYS A 484 -11.73 -1.86 -14.68
CA LYS A 484 -12.08 -3.24 -14.30
C LYS A 484 -12.67 -3.34 -12.89
N LYS A 485 -12.09 -2.65 -11.90
CA LYS A 485 -12.59 -2.64 -10.52
C LYS A 485 -13.95 -1.96 -10.40
N ILE A 486 -14.17 -0.85 -11.10
CA ILE A 486 -15.46 -0.15 -11.13
C ILE A 486 -16.53 -1.02 -11.82
N ALA A 487 -16.18 -1.71 -12.92
CA ALA A 487 -17.05 -2.69 -13.57
C ALA A 487 -17.38 -3.88 -12.64
N ALA A 488 -16.40 -4.37 -11.87
CA ALA A 488 -16.63 -5.40 -10.85
C ALA A 488 -17.61 -4.89 -9.76
N VAL A 489 -17.47 -3.65 -9.27
CA VAL A 489 -18.44 -3.07 -8.32
C VAL A 489 -19.84 -2.94 -8.91
N ARG A 490 -19.97 -2.52 -10.19
CA ARG A 490 -21.26 -2.51 -10.92
C ARG A 490 -21.89 -3.91 -10.97
N SER A 491 -21.11 -4.97 -11.21
CA SER A 491 -21.62 -6.35 -11.24
C SER A 491 -22.09 -6.90 -9.88
N HIS A 492 -21.81 -6.21 -8.76
CA HIS A 492 -22.28 -6.57 -7.41
C HIS A 492 -23.55 -5.78 -7.00
N ASN A 493 -24.30 -5.22 -7.95
CA ASN A 493 -25.57 -4.50 -7.73
C ASN A 493 -25.48 -3.31 -6.73
N VAL A 494 -24.30 -2.72 -6.57
CA VAL A 494 -24.12 -1.50 -5.75
C VAL A 494 -24.84 -0.33 -6.43
N PRO A 495 -25.63 0.50 -5.71
CA PRO A 495 -26.33 1.62 -6.34
C PRO A 495 -25.40 2.61 -7.05
N GLU A 496 -25.73 2.95 -8.29
CA GLU A 496 -24.92 3.77 -9.21
C GLU A 496 -24.54 5.15 -8.65
N LYS A 497 -25.30 5.68 -7.67
CA LYS A 497 -24.94 6.87 -6.87
C LYS A 497 -23.54 6.79 -6.27
N TYR A 498 -23.19 5.66 -5.66
CA TYR A 498 -21.89 5.47 -5.01
C TYR A 498 -20.78 5.23 -6.04
N ILE A 499 -21.08 4.52 -7.12
CA ILE A 499 -20.14 4.27 -8.23
C ILE A 499 -19.72 5.58 -8.91
N LYS A 500 -20.66 6.48 -9.18
CA LYS A 500 -20.37 7.83 -9.72
C LYS A 500 -19.55 8.68 -8.76
N GLU A 501 -19.65 8.46 -7.45
CA GLU A 501 -18.77 9.12 -6.47
C GLU A 501 -17.32 8.61 -6.56
N ILE A 502 -17.12 7.32 -6.81
CA ILE A 502 -15.78 6.72 -7.05
C ILE A 502 -15.19 7.26 -8.36
N GLU A 503 -15.94 7.23 -9.47
CA GLU A 503 -15.52 7.75 -10.77
C GLU A 503 -15.07 9.22 -10.66
N ARG A 504 -15.89 10.08 -10.03
CA ARG A 504 -15.57 11.49 -9.79
C ARG A 504 -14.33 11.69 -8.91
N LYS A 505 -14.12 10.85 -7.89
CA LYS A 505 -12.97 10.94 -6.99
C LYS A 505 -11.66 10.47 -7.64
N LEU A 506 -11.73 9.48 -8.53
CA LEU A 506 -10.58 8.96 -9.28
C LEU A 506 -10.29 9.72 -10.59
N LYS A 507 -11.09 10.74 -10.93
CA LYS A 507 -11.04 11.47 -12.22
C LYS A 507 -11.09 10.53 -13.44
N VAL A 508 -11.83 9.43 -13.30
CA VAL A 508 -12.15 8.54 -14.42
C VAL A 508 -13.44 9.06 -15.01
N ASP A 509 -13.31 9.99 -15.95
CA ASP A 509 -14.46 10.57 -16.65
C ASP A 509 -15.26 9.44 -17.32
N SER A 510 -16.56 9.36 -17.00
CA SER A 510 -17.54 8.42 -17.57
C SER A 510 -17.90 8.75 -19.03
N SER A 511 -17.04 9.48 -19.73
CA SER A 511 -17.27 10.15 -21.01
C SER A 511 -16.66 9.36 -22.18
N ASN A 512 -17.15 8.14 -22.38
CA ASN A 512 -17.09 7.33 -23.61
C ASN A 512 -17.83 6.00 -23.40
#